data_AF-X0XMV7-F1
#
_entry.id   AF-X0XMV7-F1
#
_cell.length_a   1.000
_cell.length_b   1.000
_cell.length_c   1.000
_cell.angle_alpha   90.00
_cell.angle_beta   90.00
_cell.angle_gamma   90.00
#
_symmetry.space_group_name_H-M   'P 1'
#
loop_
_entity.id
_entity.type
_entity.pdbx_description
1 polymer ?
#
loop_
_entity_poly.entity_id
_entity_poly.type
_entity_poly.pdbx_seq_one_letter_code
_entity_poly.pdbx_strand_id
1 'polypeptide(L)'
;MLEFALGGKLRREISHRHKAAGDQGIVRPDDFRQSGIYIMRGQGSRGMVRAAQFHSRPGHSDQLHFDLWWGGINLARDPGTYLYNADHPWNNVFTGAWCHNTALIDGSDPMLRASRFLWLRWSQARLLGRWRSKDGRLEILSALHHYRSREHTIHQRTILRVEDRLWIVVDDILGIGEAEVRIGWNIPDMPFEMDERTLRVNLQG
;
A
#
# COMPACT_ATOMS: atom_id res chain seq x y z
N MET A 1 -7.78 -26.41 -9.91
CA MET A 1 -6.60 -27.02 -9.28
C MET A 1 -5.41 -26.53 -10.08
N LEU A 2 -4.67 -25.54 -9.57
CA LEU A 2 -3.56 -24.90 -10.29
C LEU A 2 -2.34 -24.91 -9.36
N GLU A 3 -1.41 -25.80 -9.66
CA GLU A 3 -0.06 -25.82 -9.12
C GLU A 3 0.78 -24.71 -9.78
N PHE A 4 1.62 -24.03 -9.00
CA PHE A 4 2.69 -23.18 -9.53
C PHE A 4 4.02 -23.92 -9.38
N ALA A 5 4.66 -24.22 -10.51
CA ALA A 5 6.05 -24.65 -10.56
C ALA A 5 6.97 -23.41 -10.47
N LEU A 6 7.83 -23.37 -9.46
CA LEU A 6 8.94 -22.42 -9.35
C LEU A 6 10.13 -22.92 -10.17
N GLY A 7 10.65 -22.09 -11.07
CA GLY A 7 11.99 -22.28 -11.62
C GLY A 7 12.15 -21.83 -13.07
N GLY A 8 12.89 -20.73 -13.28
CA GLY A 8 13.42 -20.40 -14.60
C GLY A 8 13.73 -18.92 -14.79
N LYS A 9 15.02 -18.57 -14.73
CA LYS A 9 15.51 -17.30 -15.29
C LYS A 9 15.35 -17.35 -16.81
N LEU A 10 14.60 -16.43 -17.39
CA LEU A 10 14.75 -16.09 -18.80
C LEU A 10 14.67 -14.57 -19.00
N ARG A 11 15.84 -13.98 -19.27
CA ARG A 11 15.96 -12.67 -19.91
C ARG A 11 15.65 -12.85 -21.40
N ARG A 12 14.72 -12.07 -21.94
CA ARG A 12 14.78 -11.53 -23.30
C ARG A 12 13.82 -10.35 -23.44
N GLU A 13 14.39 -9.17 -23.60
CA GLU A 13 13.73 -8.00 -24.16
C GLU A 13 13.45 -8.27 -25.64
N ILE A 14 12.20 -8.15 -26.06
CA ILE A 14 11.84 -7.95 -27.47
C ILE A 14 10.79 -6.85 -27.52
N SER A 15 11.25 -5.64 -27.86
CA SER A 15 10.41 -4.49 -28.18
C SER A 15 10.00 -4.59 -29.64
N HIS A 16 8.72 -4.85 -29.90
CA HIS A 16 8.10 -4.53 -31.19
C HIS A 16 7.10 -3.40 -31.01
N ARG A 17 7.44 -2.22 -31.54
CA ARG A 17 6.55 -1.07 -31.66
C ARG A 17 5.58 -1.32 -32.81
N HIS A 18 4.28 -1.35 -32.52
CA HIS A 18 3.27 -0.92 -33.47
C HIS A 18 2.62 0.35 -32.95
N LYS A 19 2.74 1.43 -33.73
CA LYS A 19 2.00 2.67 -33.53
C LYS A 19 0.54 2.42 -33.91
N ALA A 20 -0.37 2.63 -32.97
CA ALA A 20 -1.75 2.99 -33.28
C ALA A 20 -1.96 4.42 -32.78
N ALA A 21 -2.40 5.28 -33.70
CA ALA A 21 -2.77 6.66 -33.42
C ALA A 21 -4.12 6.70 -32.69
N GLY A 22 -4.22 7.53 -31.65
CA GLY A 22 -5.48 7.79 -30.94
C GLY A 22 -5.23 8.59 -29.68
N ASP A 23 -5.67 9.86 -29.71
CA ASP A 23 -5.80 10.81 -28.61
C ASP A 23 -4.55 11.06 -27.73
N GLN A 24 -3.88 12.21 -27.95
CA GLN A 24 -2.79 12.68 -27.08
C GLN A 24 -3.39 13.30 -25.81
N GLY A 25 -4.16 12.50 -25.06
CA GLY A 25 -4.49 12.80 -23.69
C GLY A 25 -3.21 12.91 -22.86
N ILE A 26 -3.19 13.81 -21.88
CA ILE A 26 -2.06 13.96 -20.95
C ILE A 26 -1.74 12.58 -20.35
N VAL A 27 -0.57 12.04 -20.67
CA VAL A 27 -0.07 10.80 -20.05
C VAL A 27 0.17 11.09 -18.57
N ARG A 28 -0.71 10.59 -17.72
CA ARG A 28 -0.56 10.72 -16.26
C ARG A 28 0.39 9.63 -15.77
N PRO A 29 1.49 9.96 -15.09
CA PRO A 29 2.39 8.94 -14.56
C PRO A 29 1.69 8.17 -13.43
N ASP A 30 1.94 6.85 -13.41
CA ASP A 30 1.50 5.95 -12.35
C ASP A 30 2.60 5.70 -11.30
N ASP A 31 3.85 6.06 -11.62
CA ASP A 31 5.04 5.88 -10.78
C ASP A 31 5.63 7.25 -10.44
N PHE A 32 5.54 7.64 -9.16
CA PHE A 32 6.22 8.82 -8.63
C PHE A 32 7.36 8.37 -7.72
N ARG A 33 8.38 7.76 -8.33
CA ARG A 33 9.46 7.03 -7.65
C ARG A 33 10.20 7.87 -6.62
N GLN A 34 10.42 9.15 -6.91
CA GLN A 34 11.10 10.08 -6.00
C GLN A 34 10.30 10.30 -4.71
N SER A 35 8.96 10.31 -4.81
CA SER A 35 8.06 10.45 -3.65
C SER A 35 7.69 9.11 -3.01
N GLY A 36 7.98 7.99 -3.67
CA GLY A 36 7.54 6.67 -3.21
C GLY A 36 6.05 6.41 -3.39
N ILE A 37 5.40 7.06 -4.35
CA ILE A 37 3.95 6.91 -4.56
C ILE A 37 3.73 6.14 -5.85
N TYR A 38 2.92 5.10 -5.78
CA TYR A 38 2.57 4.25 -6.91
C TYR A 38 1.06 4.13 -7.02
N ILE A 39 0.52 4.38 -8.20
CA ILE A 39 -0.92 4.43 -8.41
C ILE A 39 -1.33 3.36 -9.42
N MET A 40 -2.37 2.60 -9.10
CA MET A 40 -3.04 1.63 -9.97
C MET A 40 -4.41 2.19 -10.34
N ARG A 41 -4.78 2.17 -11.62
CA ARG A 41 -6.00 2.82 -12.12
C ARG A 41 -6.89 1.85 -12.89
N GLY A 42 -8.17 1.82 -12.53
CA GLY A 42 -9.26 1.36 -13.39
C GLY A 42 -10.08 2.54 -13.91
N GLN A 43 -11.24 2.26 -14.51
CA GLN A 43 -12.17 3.29 -15.01
C GLN A 43 -12.97 3.92 -13.87
N GLY A 44 -13.39 3.10 -12.90
CA GLY A 44 -14.20 3.51 -11.75
C GLY A 44 -13.50 3.42 -10.39
N SER A 45 -12.28 2.86 -10.35
CA SER A 45 -11.52 2.65 -9.13
C SER A 45 -10.05 3.07 -9.29
N ARG A 46 -9.41 3.43 -8.17
CA ARG A 46 -7.96 3.70 -8.13
C ARG A 46 -7.40 3.32 -6.77
N GLY A 47 -6.19 2.79 -6.78
CA GLY A 47 -5.44 2.47 -5.57
C GLY A 47 -4.12 3.23 -5.55
N MET A 48 -3.70 3.73 -4.39
CA MET A 48 -2.41 4.37 -4.17
C MET A 48 -1.63 3.60 -3.11
N VAL A 49 -0.39 3.25 -3.42
CA VAL A 49 0.53 2.56 -2.53
C VAL A 49 1.68 3.47 -2.18
N ARG A 50 1.99 3.57 -0.89
CA ARG A 50 3.22 4.20 -0.41
C ARG A 50 4.34 3.17 -0.30
N ALA A 51 5.43 3.39 -1.03
CA ALA A 51 6.66 2.62 -0.92
C ALA A 51 7.87 3.55 -1.15
N ALA A 52 8.20 4.34 -0.13
CA ALA A 52 9.18 5.41 -0.24
C ALA A 52 10.62 4.99 0.07
N GLN A 53 11.56 5.65 -0.62
CA GLN A 53 12.94 5.75 -0.19
C GLN A 53 13.19 7.14 0.40
N PHE A 54 13.37 7.21 1.71
CA PHE A 54 13.55 8.46 2.44
C PHE A 54 14.99 8.97 2.34
N HIS A 55 15.12 10.18 1.81
CA HIS A 55 16.36 10.97 1.75
C HIS A 55 16.32 12.19 2.69
N SER A 56 15.18 12.40 3.33
CA SER A 56 14.93 13.42 4.34
C SER A 56 13.98 12.86 5.39
N ARG A 57 13.80 13.58 6.51
CA ARG A 57 13.01 13.10 7.64
C ARG A 57 11.58 12.68 7.22
N PRO A 58 11.18 11.42 7.46
CA PRO A 58 9.80 10.98 7.22
C PRO A 58 8.84 11.74 8.12
N GLY A 59 7.66 12.08 7.59
CA GLY A 59 6.55 12.57 8.43
C GLY A 59 5.82 11.44 9.16
N HIS A 60 5.71 10.27 8.50
CA HIS A 60 4.90 9.13 8.94
C HIS A 60 5.70 7.82 8.82
N SER A 61 5.32 6.83 9.63
CA SER A 61 5.85 5.47 9.67
C SER A 61 4.93 4.50 8.90
N ASP A 62 4.54 4.86 7.69
CA ASP A 62 3.39 4.34 6.93
C ASP A 62 3.79 3.61 5.64
N GLN A 63 4.93 2.93 5.65
CA GLN A 63 5.34 2.13 4.49
C GLN A 63 4.28 1.07 4.17
N LEU A 64 4.04 0.88 2.87
CA LEU A 64 3.01 0.02 2.29
C LEU A 64 1.57 0.39 2.65
N HIS A 65 1.33 1.61 3.14
CA HIS A 65 0.00 2.17 3.23
C HIS A 65 -0.71 2.08 1.88
N PHE A 66 -1.95 1.60 1.90
CA PHE A 66 -2.82 1.50 0.74
C PHE A 66 -4.06 2.39 0.89
N ASP A 67 -4.23 3.34 -0.03
CA ASP A 67 -5.45 4.14 -0.17
C ASP A 67 -6.27 3.64 -1.36
N LEU A 68 -7.56 3.39 -1.18
CA LEU A 68 -8.43 2.80 -2.21
C LEU A 68 -9.67 3.66 -2.44
N TRP A 69 -9.86 4.07 -3.68
CA TRP A 69 -11.09 4.69 -4.17
C TRP A 69 -11.86 3.74 -5.08
N TRP A 70 -13.17 3.74 -4.92
CA TRP A 70 -14.09 2.92 -5.69
C TRP A 70 -15.42 3.66 -5.91
N GLY A 71 -15.82 3.82 -7.17
CA GLY A 71 -17.07 4.52 -7.51
C GLY A 71 -17.12 5.96 -6.98
N GLY A 72 -15.95 6.63 -6.86
CA GLY A 72 -15.85 7.98 -6.29
C GLY A 72 -15.76 8.05 -4.76
N ILE A 73 -15.91 6.92 -4.05
CA ILE A 73 -15.80 6.85 -2.58
C ILE A 73 -14.37 6.42 -2.20
N ASN A 74 -13.73 7.13 -1.26
CA ASN A 74 -12.48 6.66 -0.64
C ASN A 74 -12.82 5.61 0.44
N LEU A 75 -12.68 4.33 0.07
CA LEU A 75 -13.01 3.17 0.89
C LEU A 75 -11.96 2.79 1.92
N ALA A 76 -10.69 3.02 1.62
CA ALA A 76 -9.58 2.78 2.54
C ALA A 76 -8.76 4.06 2.59
N ARG A 77 -8.98 4.88 3.61
CA ARG A 77 -8.56 6.28 3.63
C ARG A 77 -7.28 6.50 4.43
N ASP A 78 -6.39 7.37 3.95
CA ASP A 78 -5.33 7.91 4.79
C ASP A 78 -5.88 8.83 5.90
N PRO A 79 -5.49 8.66 7.18
CA PRO A 79 -6.03 9.46 8.29
C PRO A 79 -5.62 10.94 8.25
N GLY A 80 -4.61 11.31 7.44
CA GLY A 80 -4.01 12.63 7.42
C GLY A 80 -3.17 12.91 8.67
N THR A 81 -2.96 14.20 8.97
CA THR A 81 -2.08 14.64 10.07
C THR A 81 -2.83 15.24 11.27
N TYR A 82 -4.09 15.63 11.10
CA TYR A 82 -4.90 16.37 12.08
C TYR A 82 -4.16 17.61 12.65
N LEU A 83 -4.16 17.79 13.98
CA LEU A 83 -3.57 18.92 14.69
C LEU A 83 -2.27 18.52 15.39
N TYR A 84 -1.22 19.34 15.23
CA TYR A 84 0.09 19.07 15.83
C TYR A 84 0.18 19.36 17.34
N ASN A 85 -0.68 20.25 17.85
CA ASN A 85 -0.64 20.77 19.22
C ASN A 85 -1.97 20.54 19.98
N ALA A 86 -2.76 19.55 19.56
CA ALA A 86 -3.91 19.12 20.35
C ALA A 86 -3.46 18.41 21.63
N ASP A 87 -4.39 18.19 22.56
CA ASP A 87 -4.13 17.38 23.75
C ASP A 87 -3.95 15.91 23.38
N HIS A 88 -3.25 15.17 24.25
CA HIS A 88 -3.11 13.72 24.11
C HIS A 88 -4.51 13.05 24.09
N PRO A 89 -4.77 12.04 23.23
CA PRO A 89 -3.83 11.36 22.33
C PRO A 89 -3.67 12.03 20.97
N TRP A 90 -4.40 13.10 20.65
CA TRP A 90 -4.49 13.68 19.31
C TRP A 90 -3.27 14.50 18.87
N ASN A 91 -2.20 14.47 19.65
CA ASN A 91 -0.98 15.25 19.48
C ASN A 91 0.03 14.57 18.53
N ASN A 92 -0.32 14.48 17.24
CA ASN A 92 0.49 13.86 16.17
C ASN A 92 0.47 12.31 16.16
N VAL A 93 -0.67 11.73 16.53
CA VAL A 93 -0.86 10.28 16.65
C VAL A 93 -0.88 9.55 15.30
N PHE A 94 -1.40 10.22 14.27
CA PHE A 94 -1.55 9.71 12.91
C PHE A 94 -0.22 9.56 12.15
N THR A 95 0.91 9.83 12.81
CA THR A 95 2.23 9.56 12.22
C THR A 95 2.67 8.11 12.36
N GLY A 96 2.01 7.32 13.22
CA GLY A 96 2.32 5.91 13.44
C GLY A 96 1.54 4.97 12.53
N ALA A 97 2.13 3.83 12.18
CA ALA A 97 1.59 2.80 11.29
C ALA A 97 0.23 2.27 11.72
N TRP A 98 -0.05 2.24 13.03
CA TRP A 98 -1.30 1.72 13.59
C TRP A 98 -2.55 2.46 13.10
N CYS A 99 -2.40 3.71 12.65
CA CYS A 99 -3.46 4.52 12.05
C CYS A 99 -3.58 4.37 10.53
N HIS A 100 -2.69 3.63 9.89
CA HIS A 100 -2.62 3.52 8.45
C HIS A 100 -3.06 2.13 7.99
N ASN A 101 -3.55 2.07 6.76
CA ASN A 101 -3.90 0.83 6.08
C ASN A 101 -2.65 0.03 5.71
N THR A 102 -1.95 -0.54 6.69
CA THR A 102 -0.72 -1.34 6.56
C THR A 102 -0.64 -2.35 7.71
N ALA A 103 0.28 -3.32 7.63
CA ALA A 103 0.48 -4.29 8.69
C ALA A 103 1.25 -3.68 9.87
N LEU A 104 0.73 -3.88 11.08
CA LEU A 104 1.35 -3.59 12.36
C LEU A 104 1.84 -4.90 12.98
N ILE A 105 3.12 -4.96 13.36
CA ILE A 105 3.76 -6.18 13.88
C ILE A 105 4.15 -5.96 15.34
N ASP A 106 3.67 -6.84 16.23
CA ASP A 106 3.82 -6.78 17.70
C ASP A 106 3.44 -5.41 18.29
N GLY A 107 2.42 -4.77 17.71
CA GLY A 107 1.98 -3.44 18.13
C GLY A 107 2.99 -2.31 17.87
N SER A 108 4.07 -2.56 17.12
CA SER A 108 5.18 -1.63 16.94
C SER A 108 5.15 -0.93 15.58
N ASP A 109 5.63 0.31 15.52
CA ASP A 109 5.86 1.02 14.27
C ASP A 109 7.03 0.40 13.46
N PRO A 110 7.01 0.42 12.12
CA PRO A 110 8.14 0.01 11.28
C PRO A 110 9.45 0.75 11.54
N MET A 111 9.38 1.95 12.11
CA MET A 111 10.49 2.83 12.43
C MET A 111 10.54 3.10 13.93
N LEU A 112 11.70 3.52 14.44
CA LEU A 112 11.84 3.87 15.86
C LEU A 112 11.40 5.32 16.10
N ARG A 113 10.36 5.52 16.91
CA ARG A 113 9.94 6.87 17.33
C ARG A 113 10.89 7.41 18.39
N ALA A 114 11.57 8.53 18.12
CA ALA A 114 12.48 9.18 19.07
C ALA A 114 11.92 10.48 19.66
N SER A 115 11.02 11.15 18.95
CA SER A 115 10.24 12.27 19.48
C SER A 115 8.94 12.43 18.70
N ARG A 116 8.14 13.45 19.06
CA ARG A 116 6.90 13.79 18.35
C ARG A 116 7.09 13.93 16.84
N PHE A 117 8.23 14.45 16.38
CA PHE A 117 8.52 14.74 14.97
C PHE A 117 9.78 14.04 14.45
N LEU A 118 10.31 13.06 15.18
CA LEU A 118 11.55 12.39 14.83
C LEU A 118 11.38 10.88 14.81
N TRP A 119 11.50 10.32 13.61
CA TRP A 119 11.70 8.91 13.37
C TRP A 119 13.20 8.63 13.21
N LEU A 120 13.66 7.54 13.79
CA LEU A 120 15.00 6.97 13.61
C LEU A 120 14.89 5.61 12.91
N ARG A 121 16.02 5.13 12.40
CA ARG A 121 16.11 3.86 11.67
C ARG A 121 15.02 3.78 10.59
N TRP A 122 15.03 4.73 9.66
CA TRP A 122 13.97 4.85 8.66
C TRP A 122 13.78 3.56 7.89
N SER A 123 12.55 3.06 7.88
CA SER A 123 12.18 1.89 7.11
C SER A 123 12.14 2.28 5.63
N GLN A 124 12.99 1.64 4.82
CA GLN A 124 13.11 1.93 3.40
C GLN A 124 12.34 0.88 2.61
N ALA A 125 11.36 1.32 1.84
CA ALA A 125 10.61 0.43 0.98
C ALA A 125 11.26 0.32 -0.40
N ARG A 126 10.93 -0.78 -1.08
CA ARG A 126 11.39 -1.07 -2.43
C ARG A 126 10.27 -1.74 -3.21
N LEU A 127 10.02 -1.23 -4.41
CA LEU A 127 9.18 -1.90 -5.39
C LEU A 127 9.87 -3.20 -5.85
N LEU A 128 9.18 -4.33 -5.73
CA LEU A 128 9.63 -5.62 -6.26
C LEU A 128 9.29 -5.74 -7.74
N GLY A 129 8.11 -5.26 -8.13
CA GLY A 129 7.70 -5.23 -9.51
C GLY A 129 6.30 -4.72 -9.71
N ARG A 130 5.99 -4.46 -10.98
CA ARG A 130 4.65 -4.17 -11.48
C ARG A 130 4.44 -4.94 -12.76
N TRP A 131 3.29 -5.60 -12.88
CA TRP A 131 2.91 -6.40 -14.04
C TRP A 131 1.51 -6.00 -14.49
N ARG A 132 1.32 -5.87 -15.81
CA ARG A 132 0.04 -5.46 -16.41
C ARG A 132 -0.30 -6.40 -17.56
N SER A 133 -1.57 -6.78 -17.68
CA SER A 133 -2.06 -7.37 -18.94
C SER A 133 -1.99 -6.35 -20.06
N LYS A 134 -1.94 -6.83 -21.30
CA LYS A 134 -1.87 -5.98 -22.50
C LYS A 134 -3.06 -5.01 -22.62
N ASP A 135 -4.23 -5.43 -22.19
CA ASP A 135 -5.46 -4.65 -22.17
C ASP A 135 -5.65 -3.81 -20.88
N GLY A 136 -4.70 -3.88 -19.95
CA GLY A 136 -4.75 -3.17 -18.67
C GLY A 136 -5.87 -3.62 -17.72
N ARG A 137 -6.59 -4.72 -18.00
CA ARG A 137 -7.63 -5.23 -17.11
C ARG A 137 -7.07 -5.90 -15.87
N LEU A 138 -5.85 -6.42 -15.93
CA LEU A 138 -5.13 -7.01 -14.81
C LEU A 138 -3.91 -6.16 -14.48
N GLU A 139 -3.72 -5.83 -13.22
CA GLU A 139 -2.51 -5.19 -12.73
C GLU A 139 -2.09 -5.77 -11.39
N ILE A 140 -0.80 -6.06 -11.24
CA ILE A 140 -0.17 -6.50 -9.99
C ILE A 140 0.92 -5.50 -9.65
N LEU A 141 0.97 -5.04 -8.40
CA LEU A 141 2.07 -4.27 -7.85
C LEU A 141 2.52 -4.92 -6.55
N SER A 142 3.82 -5.16 -6.41
CA SER A 142 4.40 -5.72 -5.18
C SER A 142 5.55 -4.85 -4.69
N ALA A 143 5.58 -4.59 -3.39
CA ALA A 143 6.63 -3.84 -2.72
C ALA A 143 6.87 -4.41 -1.32
N LEU A 144 8.08 -4.20 -0.80
CA LEU A 144 8.44 -4.61 0.56
C LEU A 144 9.16 -3.50 1.31
N HIS A 145 9.21 -3.63 2.63
CA HIS A 145 10.11 -2.87 3.49
C HIS A 145 10.56 -3.74 4.67
N HIS A 146 11.68 -3.33 5.29
CA HIS A 146 12.16 -3.96 6.52
C HIS A 146 11.57 -3.23 7.73
N TYR A 147 10.99 -3.97 8.67
CA TYR A 147 10.71 -3.45 10.00
C TYR A 147 12.04 -3.19 10.71
N ARG A 148 12.31 -1.93 11.04
CA ARG A 148 13.59 -1.51 11.64
C ARG A 148 13.55 -1.46 13.17
N SER A 149 12.35 -1.51 13.74
CA SER A 149 12.07 -1.69 15.16
C SER A 149 12.16 -3.16 15.59
N ARG A 150 11.91 -4.10 14.68
CA ARG A 150 12.01 -5.55 14.91
C ARG A 150 12.97 -6.18 13.88
N GLU A 151 14.13 -6.61 14.34
CA GLU A 151 15.18 -7.17 13.45
C GLU A 151 14.68 -8.38 12.65
N HIS A 152 15.27 -8.58 11.47
CA HIS A 152 14.96 -9.66 10.53
C HIS A 152 13.51 -9.74 10.04
N THR A 153 12.67 -8.74 10.32
CA THR A 153 11.27 -8.72 9.90
C THR A 153 11.11 -7.93 8.61
N ILE A 154 10.43 -8.52 7.64
CA ILE A 154 10.08 -7.93 6.35
C ILE A 154 8.57 -7.98 6.22
N HIS A 155 7.99 -6.85 5.85
CA HIS A 155 6.61 -6.76 5.40
C HIS A 155 6.62 -6.52 3.90
N GLN A 156 6.00 -7.44 3.16
CA GLN A 156 5.76 -7.34 1.74
C GLN A 156 4.26 -7.25 1.50
N ARG A 157 3.85 -6.32 0.64
CA ARG A 157 2.47 -6.16 0.21
C ARG A 157 2.39 -6.32 -1.30
N THR A 158 1.48 -7.18 -1.73
CA THR A 158 1.11 -7.35 -3.14
C THR A 158 -0.33 -6.95 -3.34
N ILE A 159 -0.57 -6.05 -4.30
CA ILE A 159 -1.90 -5.57 -4.66
C ILE A 159 -2.21 -6.01 -6.08
N LEU A 160 -3.32 -6.73 -6.23
CA LEU A 160 -3.90 -7.15 -7.49
C LEU A 160 -5.15 -6.30 -7.76
N ARG A 161 -5.26 -5.77 -8.97
CA ARG A 161 -6.49 -5.20 -9.49
C ARG A 161 -6.97 -6.02 -10.68
N VAL A 162 -8.25 -6.40 -10.66
CA VAL A 162 -8.97 -7.01 -11.78
C VAL A 162 -10.11 -6.08 -12.17
N GLU A 163 -9.93 -5.36 -13.28
CA GLU A 163 -10.85 -4.33 -13.79
C GLU A 163 -11.21 -3.31 -12.70
N ASP A 164 -12.48 -2.95 -12.62
CA ASP A 164 -13.13 -2.26 -11.51
C ASP A 164 -14.08 -3.23 -10.80
N ARG A 165 -13.64 -4.49 -10.64
CA ARG A 165 -14.45 -5.58 -10.05
C ARG A 165 -13.84 -6.17 -8.79
N LEU A 166 -12.52 -6.21 -8.71
CA LEU A 166 -11.84 -6.82 -7.59
C LEU A 166 -10.50 -6.15 -7.32
N TRP A 167 -10.27 -5.85 -6.04
CA TRP A 167 -8.94 -5.55 -5.50
C TRP A 167 -8.60 -6.64 -4.49
N ILE A 168 -7.40 -7.20 -4.58
CA ILE A 168 -6.87 -8.13 -3.59
C ILE A 168 -5.60 -7.51 -3.02
N VAL A 169 -5.51 -7.47 -1.70
CA VAL A 169 -4.31 -7.07 -0.96
C VAL A 169 -3.81 -8.29 -0.22
N VAL A 170 -2.56 -8.66 -0.45
CA VAL A 170 -1.89 -9.79 0.18
C VAL A 170 -0.68 -9.25 0.93
N ASP A 171 -0.63 -9.53 2.23
CA ASP A 171 0.48 -9.16 3.10
C ASP A 171 1.27 -10.42 3.49
N ASP A 172 2.53 -10.48 3.07
CA ASP A 172 3.49 -11.49 3.49
C ASP A 172 4.37 -10.89 4.60
N ILE A 173 4.31 -11.49 5.79
CA ILE A 173 5.17 -11.13 6.94
C ILE A 173 6.24 -12.21 7.09
N LEU A 174 7.47 -11.86 6.74
CA LEU A 174 8.62 -12.76 6.78
C LEU A 174 9.50 -12.37 7.96
N GLY A 175 9.90 -13.35 8.78
CA GLY A 175 10.73 -13.09 9.94
C GLY A 175 11.15 -14.36 10.67
N ILE A 176 11.78 -14.18 11.83
CA ILE A 176 12.18 -15.25 12.72
C ILE A 176 11.25 -15.24 13.92
N GLY A 177 10.76 -16.43 14.30
CA GLY A 177 9.87 -16.62 15.45
C GLY A 177 8.42 -16.23 15.19
N GLU A 178 7.63 -16.25 16.26
CA GLU A 178 6.24 -15.83 16.25
C GLU A 178 6.14 -14.31 16.38
N ALA A 179 5.07 -13.74 15.79
CA ALA A 179 4.74 -12.33 15.89
C ALA A 179 3.21 -12.16 15.83
N GLU A 180 2.69 -11.20 16.58
CA GLU A 180 1.31 -10.75 16.41
C GLU A 180 1.24 -9.79 15.22
N VAL A 181 0.32 -10.06 14.29
CA VAL A 181 0.11 -9.20 13.12
C VAL A 181 -1.31 -8.64 13.18
N ARG A 182 -1.42 -7.31 13.08
CA ARG A 182 -2.70 -6.60 12.93
C ARG A 182 -2.72 -5.85 11.62
N ILE A 183 -3.84 -5.88 10.92
CA ILE A 183 -4.07 -5.07 9.73
C ILE A 183 -5.34 -4.27 9.98
N GLY A 184 -5.20 -2.94 9.99
CA GLY A 184 -6.32 -2.01 10.09
C GLY A 184 -6.72 -1.49 8.72
N TRP A 185 -8.01 -1.19 8.56
CA TRP A 185 -8.55 -0.49 7.39
C TRP A 185 -9.40 0.67 7.86
N ASN A 186 -9.01 1.89 7.49
CA ASN A 186 -9.76 3.12 7.73
C ASN A 186 -10.88 3.22 6.71
N ILE A 187 -12.05 2.72 7.06
CA ILE A 187 -13.24 2.82 6.23
C ILE A 187 -13.91 4.20 6.38
N PRO A 188 -14.65 4.67 5.36
CA PRO A 188 -15.52 5.83 5.50
C PRO A 188 -16.52 5.63 6.65
N ASP A 189 -16.92 6.74 7.27
CA ASP A 189 -17.96 6.76 8.31
C ASP A 189 -19.32 6.46 7.67
N MET A 190 -19.68 5.18 7.63
CA MET A 190 -20.92 4.68 7.07
C MET A 190 -21.27 3.32 7.69
N PRO A 191 -22.55 2.91 7.66
CA PRO A 191 -22.98 1.65 8.22
C PRO A 191 -22.21 0.47 7.63
N PHE A 192 -21.73 -0.41 8.50
CA PHE A 192 -21.05 -1.64 8.12
C PHE A 192 -21.56 -2.82 8.95
N GLU A 193 -21.46 -4.01 8.36
CA GLU A 193 -21.65 -5.28 9.05
C GLU A 193 -20.30 -5.98 9.13
N MET A 194 -19.99 -6.60 10.27
CA MET A 194 -18.73 -7.31 10.44
C MET A 194 -18.94 -8.65 11.14
N ASP A 195 -18.34 -9.69 10.57
CA ASP A 195 -18.14 -11.00 11.18
C ASP A 195 -16.64 -11.25 11.41
N GLU A 196 -16.26 -12.44 11.88
CA GLU A 196 -14.86 -12.77 12.19
C GLU A 196 -13.90 -12.63 10.99
N ARG A 197 -14.40 -12.66 9.76
CA ARG A 197 -13.58 -12.71 8.54
C ARG A 197 -13.92 -11.64 7.52
N THR A 198 -15.06 -10.99 7.66
CA THR A 198 -15.63 -10.11 6.64
C THR A 198 -16.15 -8.83 7.26
N LEU A 199 -15.76 -7.71 6.69
CA LEU A 199 -16.42 -6.42 6.88
C LEU A 199 -17.14 -6.07 5.57
N ARG A 200 -18.43 -5.74 5.65
CA ARG A 200 -19.27 -5.37 4.52
C ARG A 200 -19.75 -3.94 4.67
N VAL A 201 -19.59 -3.15 3.61
CA VAL A 201 -20.07 -1.77 3.53
C VAL A 201 -21.01 -1.67 2.32
N ASN A 202 -22.20 -1.11 2.51
CA ASN A 202 -23.16 -0.89 1.43
C ASN A 202 -22.91 0.48 0.78
N LEU A 203 -22.42 0.47 -0.46
CA LEU A 203 -22.07 1.70 -1.21
C LEU A 203 -23.27 2.34 -1.92
N GLN A 204 -24.47 1.74 -1.79
CA GLN A 204 -25.73 2.27 -2.31
C GLN A 204 -26.47 2.94 -1.15
N GLY A 205 -26.24 4.24 -0.99
CA GLY A 205 -27.00 5.17 -0.17
C GLY A 205 -27.27 6.44 -0.96
#